data_AF-A0A9D9XXS0-F1
#
_entry.id   AF-A0A9D9XXS0-F1
#
_cell.length_a   1.000
_cell.length_b   1.000
_cell.length_c   1.000
_cell.angle_alpha   90.00
_cell.angle_beta   90.00
_cell.angle_gamma   90.00
#
_symmetry.space_group_name_H-M   'P 1'
#
loop_
_entity.id
_entity.type
_entity.pdbx_description
1 polymer ?
#
loop_
_entity_poly.entity_id
_entity_poly.type
_entity_poly.pdbx_seq_one_letter_code
_entity_poly.pdbx_strand_id
1 'polypeptide(L)'
;MSNDSQTPLGALVTAGDQQTEAQRITDTIFMVKDISNAYLVTTADGDLLVNTGFLGNGQRNKSLFAPHRTGPLRRIIVTQAHPDHYGALPEQRETGTQVIAGAGFTDTWDYFNELGPFLNRRSGKLWASMTRREGPPPTPPRVVPDIEVADRHAFEQGGRRIEVLKTPGGETLCSVFVWLPDERTVFTGNLFGPVWRAMPNLVTMRGDKPRLVRPYLRSVEQVRALAPELLITGHGEPIRGAATIRADLDTLHAAVSWIERQTIAGMNAGKDVHTLMREIVLPQELKIGEFHGKTPWVVRAIWEENAGWFHYDSTTSLYGVPRSSVDTDLAEMAGGVSALAARAATKTAQGKPLEAIHLLDVALGAEPGNRDALAVKKDALQDLLAASGGTNLSETMWLKSEISATEAALASAQAER
;
A
#
# COMPACT_ATOMS: atom_id res chain seq x y z
N MET A 1 24.93 0.69 1.02
CA MET A 1 23.68 0.66 1.81
C MET A 1 22.73 1.66 1.19
N SER A 2 21.70 1.18 0.50
CA SER A 2 20.65 2.06 -0.05
C SER A 2 19.89 2.67 1.11
N ASN A 3 19.81 4.00 1.18
CA ASN A 3 19.04 4.68 2.21
C ASN A 3 17.54 4.61 1.85
N ASP A 4 16.92 3.46 2.07
CA ASP A 4 15.51 3.19 1.73
C ASP A 4 14.52 4.13 2.45
N SER A 5 14.98 4.88 3.45
CA SER A 5 14.23 5.97 4.12
C SER A 5 14.06 7.23 3.27
N GLN A 6 14.67 7.34 2.08
CA GLN A 6 14.64 8.55 1.26
C GLN A 6 13.31 8.82 0.54
N THR A 7 12.42 7.83 0.44
CA THR A 7 11.08 8.05 -0.14
C THR A 7 10.12 8.62 0.92
N PRO A 8 9.09 9.41 0.55
CA PRO A 8 8.12 9.92 1.51
C PRO A 8 7.44 8.85 2.37
N LEU A 9 7.07 7.70 1.78
CA LEU A 9 6.47 6.60 2.55
C LEU A 9 7.51 5.88 3.42
N GLY A 10 8.73 5.69 2.93
CA GLY A 10 9.81 5.07 3.70
C GLY A 10 10.14 5.88 4.96
N ALA A 11 10.17 7.21 4.84
CA ALA A 11 10.37 8.12 5.96
C ALA A 11 9.27 8.00 7.02
N LEU A 12 8.01 7.86 6.61
CA LEU A 12 6.87 7.67 7.53
C LEU A 12 6.98 6.35 8.31
N VAL A 13 7.31 5.25 7.63
CA VAL A 13 7.44 3.92 8.23
C VAL A 13 8.52 3.87 9.31
N THR A 14 9.60 4.66 9.16
CA THR A 14 10.71 4.71 10.12
C THR A 14 10.63 5.89 11.10
N ALA A 15 9.58 6.72 11.03
CA ALA A 15 9.51 7.97 11.79
C ALA A 15 9.47 7.77 13.31
N GLY A 16 9.07 6.58 13.77
CA GLY A 16 8.99 6.23 15.18
C GLY A 16 10.29 5.72 15.80
N ASP A 17 11.30 5.34 15.02
CA ASP A 17 12.48 4.59 15.50
C ASP A 17 13.19 5.23 16.70
N GLN A 18 13.21 6.57 16.76
CA GLN A 18 13.90 7.35 17.79
C GLN A 18 12.95 8.05 18.76
N GLN A 19 11.64 7.81 18.69
CA GLN A 19 10.67 8.46 19.56
C GLN A 19 10.80 7.95 21.00
N THR A 20 10.98 8.88 21.94
CA THR A 20 11.14 8.61 23.38
C THR A 20 9.93 9.01 24.23
N GLU A 21 8.99 9.77 23.67
CA GLU A 21 7.75 10.18 24.33
C GLU A 21 6.56 10.17 23.36
N ALA A 22 5.35 9.92 23.85
CA ALA A 22 4.16 10.07 23.02
C ALA A 22 3.92 11.54 22.67
N GLN A 23 3.60 11.81 21.42
CA GLN A 23 3.33 13.15 20.93
C GLN A 23 1.90 13.56 21.28
N ARG A 24 1.76 14.68 21.97
CA ARG A 24 0.47 15.28 22.29
C ARG A 24 -0.15 15.93 21.04
N ILE A 25 -1.34 15.47 20.61
CA ILE A 25 -2.10 16.06 19.49
C ILE A 25 -3.09 17.10 20.01
N THR A 26 -3.82 16.74 21.06
CA THR A 26 -4.74 17.62 21.82
C THR A 26 -4.52 17.38 23.31
N ASP A 27 -5.34 17.97 24.17
CA ASP A 27 -5.23 17.73 25.60
C ASP A 27 -5.50 16.27 26.01
N THR A 28 -6.20 15.52 25.16
CA THR A 28 -6.72 14.18 25.44
C THR A 28 -6.39 13.15 24.36
N ILE A 29 -5.68 13.54 23.31
CA ILE A 29 -5.28 12.66 22.20
C ILE A 29 -3.77 12.66 22.10
N PHE A 30 -3.16 11.48 22.20
CA PHE A 30 -1.72 11.26 22.15
C PHE A 30 -1.38 10.26 21.06
N MET A 31 -0.24 10.44 20.40
CA MET A 31 0.20 9.64 19.27
C MET A 31 1.56 9.01 19.56
N VAL A 32 1.67 7.72 19.25
CA VAL A 32 2.95 7.03 19.12
C VAL A 32 3.17 6.71 17.65
N LYS A 33 4.29 7.16 17.11
CA LYS A 33 4.74 6.81 15.76
C LYS A 33 5.32 5.40 15.77
N ASP A 34 4.93 4.64 14.77
CA ASP A 34 5.29 3.25 14.50
C ASP A 34 5.13 3.03 12.98
N ILE A 35 5.23 1.79 12.45
CA ILE A 35 5.00 1.53 11.02
C ILE A 35 3.68 2.13 10.58
N SER A 36 2.60 1.87 11.34
CA SER A 36 1.41 2.73 11.38
C SER A 36 1.23 3.22 12.81
N ASN A 37 0.93 4.50 12.97
CA ASN A 37 0.77 5.16 14.24
C ASN A 37 -0.35 4.53 15.09
N ALA A 38 -0.14 4.52 16.40
CA ALA A 38 -1.16 4.22 17.40
C ALA A 38 -1.58 5.50 18.12
N TYR A 39 -2.84 5.55 18.57
CA TYR A 39 -3.39 6.73 19.22
C TYR A 39 -4.08 6.38 20.54
N LEU A 40 -3.74 7.10 21.59
CA LEU A 40 -4.44 7.07 22.87
C LEU A 40 -5.43 8.23 22.95
N VAL A 41 -6.69 7.91 23.25
CA VAL A 41 -7.76 8.86 23.51
C VAL A 41 -8.20 8.69 24.96
N THR A 42 -8.00 9.72 25.77
CA THR A 42 -8.34 9.70 27.19
C THR A 42 -9.77 10.19 27.44
N THR A 43 -10.45 9.61 28.44
CA THR A 43 -11.83 9.96 28.81
C THR A 43 -12.02 9.90 30.33
N ALA A 44 -13.13 10.44 30.84
CA ALA A 44 -13.43 10.35 32.27
C ALA A 44 -13.75 8.93 32.78
N ASP A 45 -14.01 7.96 31.90
CA ASP A 45 -14.32 6.56 32.24
C ASP A 45 -13.35 5.58 31.58
N GLY A 46 -12.06 5.90 31.66
CA GLY A 46 -10.97 5.08 31.11
C GLY A 46 -10.65 5.41 29.65
N ASP A 47 -9.61 4.76 29.14
CA ASP A 47 -8.98 5.14 27.88
C ASP A 47 -9.48 4.29 26.71
N LEU A 48 -9.24 4.80 25.50
CA LEU A 48 -9.46 4.12 24.22
C LEU A 48 -8.15 4.17 23.42
N LEU A 49 -7.80 3.06 22.74
CA LEU A 49 -6.79 3.09 21.68
C LEU A 49 -7.46 3.05 20.31
N VAL A 50 -6.92 3.84 19.37
CA VAL A 50 -7.17 3.67 17.93
C VAL A 50 -5.89 3.16 17.29
N ASN A 51 -5.95 1.92 16.80
CA ASN A 51 -4.79 1.09 16.41
C ASN A 51 -3.82 0.82 17.57
N THR A 52 -2.95 -0.19 17.40
CA THR A 52 -2.03 -0.65 18.45
C THR A 52 -0.56 -0.60 18.03
N GLY A 53 -0.30 -0.39 16.74
CA GLY A 53 1.03 -0.42 16.13
C GLY A 53 1.42 -1.81 15.64
N PHE A 54 2.69 -1.96 15.27
CA PHE A 54 3.20 -3.17 14.62
C PHE A 54 3.63 -4.23 15.63
N LEU A 55 3.56 -5.50 15.24
CA LEU A 55 4.04 -6.61 16.07
C LEU A 55 5.52 -6.45 16.43
N GLY A 56 5.84 -6.68 17.71
CA GLY A 56 7.15 -6.42 18.30
C GLY A 56 7.30 -5.04 18.96
N ASN A 57 6.46 -4.07 18.61
CA ASN A 57 6.54 -2.69 19.15
C ASN A 57 5.56 -2.43 20.30
N GLY A 58 4.74 -3.42 20.69
CA GLY A 58 3.68 -3.25 21.69
C GLY A 58 4.16 -2.74 23.05
N GLN A 59 5.22 -3.33 23.62
CA GLN A 59 5.74 -2.87 24.92
C GLN A 59 6.30 -1.44 24.86
N ARG A 60 7.00 -1.09 23.77
CA ARG A 60 7.47 0.28 23.52
C ARG A 60 6.28 1.24 23.50
N ASN A 61 5.28 0.96 22.65
CA ASN A 61 4.12 1.83 22.48
C ASN A 61 3.35 1.99 23.80
N LYS A 62 3.18 0.90 24.55
CA LYS A 62 2.53 0.92 25.87
C LYS A 62 3.28 1.80 26.87
N SER A 63 4.61 1.72 26.87
CA SER A 63 5.48 2.50 27.76
C SER A 63 5.42 4.00 27.43
N LEU A 64 5.39 4.35 26.13
CA LEU A 64 5.25 5.73 25.67
C LEU A 64 3.87 6.33 26.02
N PHE A 65 2.81 5.52 26.02
CA PHE A 65 1.47 5.96 26.43
C PHE A 65 1.29 6.05 27.94
N ALA A 66 2.03 5.27 28.73
CA ALA A 66 1.84 5.15 30.18
C ALA A 66 1.77 6.50 30.94
N PRO A 67 2.62 7.51 30.64
CA PRO A 67 2.54 8.83 31.30
C PRO A 67 1.25 9.60 31.05
N HIS A 68 0.48 9.22 30.03
CA HIS A 68 -0.73 9.94 29.59
C HIS A 68 -2.02 9.16 29.84
N ARG A 69 -1.93 7.91 30.33
CA ARG A 69 -3.10 7.10 30.66
C ARG A 69 -3.88 7.76 31.80
N THR A 70 -5.21 7.77 31.67
CA THR A 70 -6.10 8.31 32.72
C THR A 70 -6.89 7.23 33.44
N GLY A 71 -6.88 6.00 32.93
CA GLY A 71 -7.54 4.87 33.57
C GLY A 71 -7.35 3.55 32.83
N PRO A 72 -8.20 2.55 33.11
CA PRO A 72 -8.15 1.26 32.42
C PRO A 72 -8.46 1.41 30.93
N LEU A 73 -7.87 0.55 30.09
CA LEU A 73 -8.13 0.54 28.67
C LEU A 73 -9.46 -0.15 28.40
N ARG A 74 -10.51 0.63 28.18
CA ARG A 74 -11.86 0.09 27.95
C ARG A 74 -11.96 -0.53 26.57
N ARG A 75 -11.36 0.11 25.56
CA ARG A 75 -11.58 -0.22 24.15
C ARG A 75 -10.31 -0.11 23.31
N ILE A 76 -10.22 -0.96 22.31
CA ILE A 76 -9.29 -0.83 21.19
C ILE A 76 -10.13 -0.83 19.92
N ILE A 77 -10.06 0.23 19.13
CA ILE A 77 -10.67 0.28 17.79
C ILE A 77 -9.56 0.09 16.76
N VAL A 78 -9.69 -0.93 15.93
CA VAL A 78 -8.74 -1.21 14.85
C VAL A 78 -9.31 -0.72 13.53
N THR A 79 -8.62 0.19 12.86
CA THR A 79 -9.13 0.83 11.65
C THR A 79 -9.15 -0.09 10.44
N GLN A 80 -8.32 -1.14 10.41
CA GLN A 80 -8.16 -2.05 9.27
C GLN A 80 -7.36 -3.32 9.63
N ALA A 81 -7.53 -4.39 8.86
CA ALA A 81 -6.86 -5.68 9.04
C ALA A 81 -5.49 -5.75 8.33
N HIS A 82 -4.65 -4.73 8.52
CA HIS A 82 -3.23 -4.82 8.18
C HIS A 82 -2.36 -4.86 9.45
N PRO A 83 -1.31 -5.71 9.49
CA PRO A 83 -0.57 -6.00 10.73
C PRO A 83 0.09 -4.79 11.40
N ASP A 84 0.35 -3.71 10.67
CA ASP A 84 0.85 -2.44 11.18
C ASP A 84 -0.18 -1.66 12.03
N HIS A 85 -1.46 -2.01 11.94
CA HIS A 85 -2.53 -1.38 12.73
C HIS A 85 -2.92 -2.17 13.99
N TYR A 86 -2.79 -3.50 13.96
CA TYR A 86 -3.24 -4.38 15.04
C TYR A 86 -2.16 -5.30 15.59
N GLY A 87 -0.96 -5.32 15.00
CA GLY A 87 0.05 -6.33 15.28
C GLY A 87 0.51 -6.36 16.74
N ALA A 88 0.44 -5.22 17.43
CA ALA A 88 0.74 -5.09 18.86
C ALA A 88 -0.50 -5.24 19.77
N LEU A 89 -1.65 -5.66 19.23
CA LEU A 89 -2.89 -5.78 20.01
C LEU A 89 -2.77 -6.73 21.21
N PRO A 90 -2.15 -7.92 21.10
CA PRO A 90 -2.01 -8.82 22.25
C PRO A 90 -1.31 -8.18 23.46
N GLU A 91 -0.31 -7.33 23.22
CA GLU A 91 0.45 -6.64 24.28
C GLU A 91 -0.28 -5.42 24.86
N GLN A 92 -1.13 -4.78 24.05
CA GLN A 92 -1.92 -3.61 24.46
C GLN A 92 -3.20 -3.99 25.21
N ARG A 93 -3.84 -5.11 24.86
CA ARG A 93 -5.14 -5.52 25.43
C ARG A 93 -5.02 -5.76 26.94
N GLU A 94 -5.95 -5.19 27.70
CA GLU A 94 -6.09 -5.41 29.15
C GLU A 94 -7.31 -6.31 29.41
N THR A 95 -7.42 -6.84 30.64
CA THR A 95 -8.60 -7.61 31.06
C THR A 95 -9.84 -6.72 30.97
N GLY A 96 -10.85 -7.17 30.24
CA GLY A 96 -12.09 -6.41 30.01
C GLY A 96 -12.02 -5.39 28.87
N THR A 97 -10.88 -5.26 28.18
CA THR A 97 -10.80 -4.43 26.96
C THR A 97 -11.61 -5.07 25.83
N GLN A 98 -12.53 -4.28 25.27
CA GLN A 98 -13.32 -4.63 24.09
C GLN A 98 -12.61 -4.20 22.80
N VAL A 99 -12.46 -5.12 21.86
CA VAL A 99 -11.89 -4.89 20.54
C VAL A 99 -13.01 -4.65 19.53
N ILE A 100 -12.94 -3.53 18.82
CA ILE A 100 -13.91 -3.12 17.81
C ILE A 100 -13.19 -3.01 16.47
N ALA A 101 -13.72 -3.64 15.43
CA ALA A 101 -13.20 -3.51 14.07
C ALA A 101 -14.35 -3.58 13.05
N GLY A 102 -14.07 -3.27 11.78
CA GLY A 102 -15.09 -3.37 10.73
C GLY A 102 -15.42 -4.83 10.39
N ALA A 103 -16.67 -5.08 9.99
CA ALA A 103 -17.10 -6.39 9.53
C ALA A 103 -16.19 -6.95 8.42
N GLY A 104 -15.88 -8.24 8.49
CA GLY A 104 -14.93 -8.91 7.59
C GLY A 104 -13.46 -8.72 7.99
N PHE A 105 -13.17 -8.20 9.19
CA PHE A 105 -11.81 -8.11 9.73
C PHE A 105 -11.19 -9.50 9.84
N THR A 106 -11.88 -10.42 10.50
CA THR A 106 -11.41 -11.80 10.72
C THR A 106 -11.22 -12.53 9.38
N ASP A 107 -12.18 -12.39 8.45
CA ASP A 107 -12.07 -12.96 7.09
C ASP A 107 -10.87 -12.44 6.31
N THR A 108 -10.55 -11.15 6.48
CA THR A 108 -9.38 -10.54 5.82
C THR A 108 -8.09 -11.11 6.40
N TRP A 109 -8.04 -11.33 7.73
CA TRP A 109 -6.91 -11.99 8.37
C TRP A 109 -6.77 -13.44 7.88
N ASP A 110 -7.85 -14.21 7.86
CA ASP A 110 -7.84 -15.62 7.44
C ASP A 110 -7.37 -15.74 5.98
N TYR A 111 -7.81 -14.82 5.10
CA TYR A 111 -7.33 -14.70 3.71
C TYR A 111 -5.81 -14.48 3.62
N PHE A 112 -5.24 -13.55 4.39
CA PHE A 112 -3.79 -13.30 4.38
C PHE A 112 -3.00 -14.47 4.95
N ASN A 113 -3.54 -15.14 5.98
CA ASN A 113 -2.91 -16.30 6.57
C ASN A 113 -2.91 -17.50 5.61
N GLU A 114 -4.03 -17.78 4.96
CA GLU A 114 -4.16 -18.86 3.95
C GLU A 114 -3.19 -18.65 2.78
N LEU A 115 -3.10 -17.41 2.27
CA LEU A 115 -2.16 -17.05 1.19
C LEU A 115 -0.75 -16.69 1.68
N GLY A 116 -0.43 -16.93 2.95
CA GLY A 116 0.81 -16.48 3.59
C GLY A 116 2.06 -16.80 2.78
N PRO A 117 2.34 -18.06 2.39
CA PRO A 117 3.51 -18.41 1.60
C PRO A 117 3.59 -17.64 0.26
N PHE A 118 2.46 -17.40 -0.39
CA PHE A 118 2.39 -16.68 -1.65
C PHE A 118 2.64 -15.18 -1.48
N LEU A 119 1.93 -14.54 -0.55
CA LEU A 119 2.00 -13.10 -0.33
C LEU A 119 3.26 -12.65 0.40
N ASN A 120 3.86 -13.50 1.25
CA ASN A 120 5.10 -13.19 1.95
C ASN A 120 6.29 -13.08 0.97
N ARG A 121 6.37 -13.95 -0.05
CA ARG A 121 7.42 -13.84 -1.08
C ARG A 121 7.32 -12.53 -1.86
N ARG A 122 6.10 -12.08 -2.17
CA ARG A 122 5.84 -10.84 -2.93
C ARG A 122 6.06 -9.60 -2.07
N SER A 123 5.57 -9.63 -0.83
CA SER A 123 5.78 -8.55 0.15
C SER A 123 7.26 -8.38 0.49
N GLY A 124 8.01 -9.48 0.58
CA GLY A 124 9.46 -9.47 0.82
C GLY A 124 10.23 -8.65 -0.21
N LYS A 125 9.87 -8.75 -1.51
CA LYS A 125 10.48 -7.93 -2.57
C LYS A 125 10.28 -6.42 -2.37
N LEU A 126 9.22 -6.01 -1.69
CA LEU A 126 8.89 -4.59 -1.50
C LEU A 126 9.39 -4.04 -0.15
N TRP A 127 9.40 -4.87 0.89
CA TRP A 127 9.49 -4.37 2.28
C TRP A 127 10.62 -4.98 3.12
N ALA A 128 11.29 -6.05 2.67
CA ALA A 128 12.24 -6.77 3.51
C ALA A 128 13.38 -5.88 4.05
N SER A 129 13.97 -5.02 3.22
CA SER A 129 15.06 -4.13 3.65
C SER A 129 14.62 -3.02 4.60
N MET A 130 13.33 -2.65 4.59
CA MET A 130 12.79 -1.58 5.45
C MET A 130 12.51 -2.06 6.86
N THR A 131 12.09 -3.32 7.02
CA THR A 131 11.70 -3.85 8.33
C THR A 131 12.89 -4.21 9.23
N ARG A 132 14.15 -4.10 8.73
CA ARG A 132 15.41 -4.36 9.46
C ARG A 132 15.38 -5.63 10.34
N ARG A 133 14.78 -6.71 9.83
CA ARG A 133 14.60 -7.97 10.58
C ARG A 133 15.60 -9.03 10.17
N GLU A 134 16.16 -9.71 11.17
CA GLU A 134 16.81 -11.00 10.98
C GLU A 134 15.75 -12.12 11.07
N GLY A 135 15.75 -13.03 10.10
CA GLY A 135 14.82 -14.16 10.06
C GLY A 135 13.48 -13.87 9.35
N PRO A 136 12.60 -14.89 9.24
CA PRO A 136 11.32 -14.76 8.57
C PRO A 136 10.40 -13.77 9.32
N PRO A 137 9.52 -13.04 8.60
CA PRO A 137 8.60 -12.13 9.25
C PRO A 137 7.69 -12.90 10.23
N PRO A 138 7.52 -12.41 11.48
CA PRO A 138 6.64 -13.04 12.44
C PRO A 138 5.21 -13.07 11.91
N THR A 139 4.49 -14.16 12.19
CA THR A 139 3.09 -14.29 11.82
C THR A 139 2.27 -13.27 12.60
N PRO A 140 1.49 -12.39 11.92
CA PRO A 140 0.58 -11.48 12.59
C PRO A 140 -0.38 -12.22 13.52
N PRO A 141 -0.68 -11.70 14.73
CA PRO A 141 -1.59 -12.38 15.65
C PRO A 141 -2.98 -12.49 15.04
N ARG A 142 -3.65 -13.63 15.23
CA ARG A 142 -5.07 -13.75 14.88
C ARG A 142 -5.90 -12.98 15.88
N VAL A 143 -6.66 -11.99 15.42
CA VAL A 143 -7.54 -11.17 16.25
C VAL A 143 -8.98 -11.40 15.81
N VAL A 144 -9.84 -11.76 16.77
CA VAL A 144 -11.30 -11.78 16.59
C VAL A 144 -11.86 -10.57 17.33
N PRO A 145 -12.48 -9.61 16.63
CA PRO A 145 -13.12 -8.46 17.28
C PRO A 145 -14.28 -8.91 18.18
N ASP A 146 -14.44 -8.26 19.33
CA ASP A 146 -15.61 -8.45 20.17
C ASP A 146 -16.86 -7.76 19.56
N ILE A 147 -16.64 -6.72 18.74
CA ILE A 147 -17.66 -6.06 17.93
C ILE A 147 -17.16 -5.93 16.49
N GLU A 148 -17.96 -6.43 15.55
CA GLU A 148 -17.79 -6.19 14.11
C GLU A 148 -18.79 -5.15 13.60
N VAL A 149 -18.28 -4.03 13.10
CA VAL A 149 -19.08 -2.90 12.61
C VAL A 149 -19.42 -3.09 11.15
N ALA A 150 -20.69 -3.41 10.86
CA ALA A 150 -21.17 -3.60 9.48
C ALA A 150 -21.53 -2.29 8.77
N ASP A 151 -22.01 -1.28 9.50
CA ASP A 151 -22.36 0.04 8.97
C ASP A 151 -21.90 1.14 9.94
N ARG A 152 -22.58 1.28 11.08
CA ARG A 152 -22.23 2.25 12.13
C ARG A 152 -22.38 1.64 13.52
N HIS A 153 -21.42 1.92 14.39
CA HIS A 153 -21.47 1.63 15.81
C HIS A 153 -21.17 2.89 16.61
N ALA A 154 -22.13 3.39 17.36
CA ALA A 154 -21.98 4.59 18.18
C ALA A 154 -22.16 4.27 19.65
N PHE A 155 -21.33 4.87 20.50
CA PHE A 155 -21.38 4.70 21.95
C PHE A 155 -20.85 5.95 22.65
N GLU A 156 -21.11 6.05 23.94
CA GLU A 156 -20.51 7.07 24.81
C GLU A 156 -19.49 6.43 25.74
N GLN A 157 -18.39 7.14 26.00
CA GLN A 157 -17.38 6.76 26.99
C GLN A 157 -16.86 8.01 27.69
N GLY A 158 -17.00 8.08 29.01
CA GLY A 158 -16.47 9.18 29.81
C GLY A 158 -16.93 10.57 29.34
N GLY A 159 -18.19 10.68 28.91
CA GLY A 159 -18.79 11.93 28.41
C GLY A 159 -18.46 12.28 26.95
N ARG A 160 -17.80 11.40 26.20
CA ARG A 160 -17.53 11.59 24.77
C ARG A 160 -18.41 10.70 23.92
N ARG A 161 -19.03 11.26 22.89
CA ARG A 161 -19.67 10.48 21.82
C ARG A 161 -18.60 9.98 20.84
N ILE A 162 -18.59 8.68 20.57
CA ILE A 162 -17.67 8.05 19.62
C ILE A 162 -18.50 7.27 18.61
N GLU A 163 -18.17 7.41 17.33
CA GLU A 163 -18.81 6.68 16.25
C GLU A 163 -17.76 5.96 15.40
N VAL A 164 -17.93 4.66 15.21
CA VAL A 164 -17.13 3.84 14.31
C VAL A 164 -17.97 3.55 13.09
N LEU A 165 -17.49 3.92 11.90
CA LEU A 165 -18.23 3.77 10.66
C LEU A 165 -17.44 2.95 9.64
N LYS A 166 -18.15 2.01 9.03
CA LYS A 166 -17.65 1.12 7.99
C LYS A 166 -17.43 1.88 6.69
N THR A 167 -16.23 1.77 6.13
CA THR A 167 -15.82 2.44 4.89
C THR A 167 -14.98 1.51 4.03
N PRO A 168 -15.60 0.59 3.27
CA PRO A 168 -14.88 -0.34 2.42
C PRO A 168 -14.35 0.45 1.22
N GLY A 169 -13.10 0.89 1.25
CA GLY A 169 -12.53 1.70 0.18
C GLY A 169 -11.10 2.10 0.46
N GLY A 170 -10.30 2.25 -0.59
CA GLY A 170 -8.92 2.73 -0.52
C GLY A 170 -7.91 1.67 -0.11
N GLU A 171 -8.03 1.12 1.10
CA GLU A 171 -6.91 0.37 1.70
C GLU A 171 -7.26 -1.03 2.22
N THR A 172 -8.37 -1.27 2.91
CA THR A 172 -8.91 -2.63 3.07
C THR A 172 -10.41 -2.67 2.83
N LEU A 173 -10.94 -3.87 2.56
CA LEU A 173 -12.38 -4.10 2.53
C LEU A 173 -12.99 -4.07 3.94
N CYS A 174 -12.16 -4.31 4.97
CA CYS A 174 -12.61 -4.29 6.36
C CYS A 174 -12.57 -2.89 7.01
N SER A 175 -12.05 -1.86 6.33
CA SER A 175 -11.75 -0.54 6.90
C SER A 175 -12.92 0.16 7.61
N VAL A 176 -12.59 0.87 8.69
CA VAL A 176 -13.45 1.79 9.43
C VAL A 176 -12.73 3.11 9.71
N PHE A 177 -13.49 4.19 9.89
CA PHE A 177 -12.99 5.40 10.54
C PHE A 177 -13.67 5.60 11.91
N VAL A 178 -13.03 6.37 12.78
CA VAL A 178 -13.57 6.75 14.10
C VAL A 178 -13.85 8.24 14.11
N TRP A 179 -15.06 8.63 14.46
CA TRP A 179 -15.52 10.01 14.49
C TRP A 179 -15.87 10.45 15.92
N LEU A 180 -15.29 11.58 16.32
CA LEU A 180 -15.58 12.30 17.56
C LEU A 180 -16.32 13.59 17.20
N PRO A 181 -17.67 13.57 17.16
CA PRO A 181 -18.49 14.67 16.64
C PRO A 181 -18.33 15.97 17.43
N ASP A 182 -18.28 15.88 18.76
CA ASP A 182 -18.20 17.06 19.63
C ASP A 182 -16.85 17.77 19.48
N GLU A 183 -15.79 17.02 19.17
CA GLU A 183 -14.43 17.50 18.93
C GLU A 183 -14.16 17.79 17.44
N ARG A 184 -15.12 17.49 16.57
CA ARG A 184 -15.00 17.52 15.11
C ARG A 184 -13.71 16.83 14.62
N THR A 185 -13.35 15.71 15.25
CA THR A 185 -12.10 14.98 15.03
C THR A 185 -12.35 13.60 14.42
N VAL A 186 -11.67 13.26 13.33
CA VAL A 186 -11.80 11.94 12.66
C VAL A 186 -10.46 11.20 12.60
N PHE A 187 -10.44 9.93 12.99
CA PHE A 187 -9.35 9.00 12.76
C PHE A 187 -9.67 8.12 11.56
N THR A 188 -8.84 8.17 10.52
CA THR A 188 -9.11 7.53 9.23
C THR A 188 -8.25 6.29 8.98
N GLY A 189 -7.25 6.03 9.82
CA GLY A 189 -6.25 4.98 9.52
C GLY A 189 -5.63 5.22 8.14
N ASN A 190 -5.50 4.18 7.32
CA ASN A 190 -5.01 4.32 5.94
C ASN A 190 -6.16 4.39 4.93
N LEU A 191 -7.37 4.81 5.32
CA LEU A 191 -8.54 4.87 4.41
C LEU A 191 -8.22 5.56 3.08
N PHE A 192 -7.37 6.60 3.11
CA PHE A 192 -6.94 7.36 1.93
C PHE A 192 -5.53 6.99 1.41
N GLY A 193 -4.99 5.87 1.88
CA GLY A 193 -3.61 5.46 1.69
C GLY A 193 -2.70 5.85 2.86
N PRO A 194 -1.48 5.30 2.91
CA PRO A 194 -0.52 5.57 3.98
C PRO A 194 0.18 6.93 3.85
N VAL A 195 0.03 7.62 2.72
CA VAL A 195 0.54 9.00 2.53
C VAL A 195 -0.64 9.91 2.22
N TRP A 196 -0.81 10.98 3.01
CA TRP A 196 -1.88 11.95 2.80
C TRP A 196 -1.78 12.63 1.43
N ARG A 197 -2.92 12.88 0.78
CA ARG A 197 -3.02 13.42 -0.59
C ARG A 197 -2.18 12.65 -1.61
N ALA A 198 -2.15 11.33 -1.51
CA ALA A 198 -1.51 10.48 -2.49
C ALA A 198 -2.54 9.63 -3.27
N MET A 199 -2.11 9.16 -4.43
CA MET A 199 -2.86 8.22 -5.25
C MET A 199 -3.17 6.95 -4.45
N PRO A 200 -4.43 6.48 -4.42
CA PRO A 200 -4.78 5.27 -3.69
C PRO A 200 -4.16 4.04 -4.35
N ASN A 201 -3.91 3.01 -3.55
CA ASN A 201 -3.58 1.69 -4.06
C ASN A 201 -4.84 0.83 -4.14
N LEU A 202 -5.59 1.00 -5.24
CA LEU A 202 -6.75 0.16 -5.54
C LEU A 202 -6.35 -1.32 -5.66
N VAL A 203 -5.15 -1.59 -6.17
CA VAL A 203 -4.49 -2.89 -6.09
C VAL A 203 -3.03 -2.66 -5.73
N THR A 204 -2.56 -3.24 -4.63
CA THR A 204 -1.16 -3.14 -4.22
C THR A 204 -0.28 -4.10 -5.03
N MET A 205 0.95 -3.68 -5.36
CA MET A 205 1.91 -4.50 -6.13
C MET A 205 2.25 -5.85 -5.48
N ARG A 206 2.13 -5.97 -4.14
CA ARG A 206 2.33 -7.27 -3.45
C ARG A 206 1.27 -8.31 -3.81
N GLY A 207 0.13 -7.88 -4.35
CA GLY A 207 -1.06 -8.71 -4.60
C GLY A 207 -2.00 -8.70 -3.41
N ASP A 208 -3.29 -8.52 -3.69
CA ASP A 208 -4.38 -8.46 -2.72
C ASP A 208 -5.73 -8.42 -3.44
N LYS A 209 -6.84 -8.53 -2.71
CA LYS A 209 -8.18 -8.27 -3.27
C LYS A 209 -8.26 -6.82 -3.78
N PRO A 210 -8.84 -6.58 -4.98
CA PRO A 210 -9.03 -5.23 -5.49
C PRO A 210 -9.94 -4.40 -4.58
N ARG A 211 -9.58 -3.13 -4.39
CA ARG A 211 -10.46 -2.09 -3.84
C ARG A 211 -11.05 -1.34 -5.01
N LEU A 212 -12.37 -1.37 -5.09
CA LEU A 212 -13.10 -0.76 -6.19
C LEU A 212 -13.07 0.77 -6.08
N VAL A 213 -13.02 1.45 -7.21
CA VAL A 213 -12.87 2.92 -7.27
C VAL A 213 -14.08 3.65 -6.68
N ARG A 214 -15.31 3.16 -6.93
CA ARG A 214 -16.54 3.80 -6.45
C ARG A 214 -16.69 3.73 -4.92
N PRO A 215 -16.50 2.56 -4.27
CA PRO A 215 -16.43 2.50 -2.82
C PRO A 215 -15.37 3.42 -2.21
N TYR A 216 -14.17 3.54 -2.81
CA TYR A 216 -13.17 4.52 -2.35
C TYR A 216 -13.70 5.96 -2.40
N LEU A 217 -14.28 6.39 -3.53
CA LEU A 217 -14.83 7.73 -3.68
C LEU A 217 -15.96 8.01 -2.66
N ARG A 218 -16.82 7.03 -2.37
CA ARG A 218 -17.85 7.15 -1.33
C ARG A 218 -17.25 7.33 0.06
N SER A 219 -16.16 6.62 0.38
CA SER A 219 -15.45 6.83 1.65
C SER A 219 -14.91 8.27 1.79
N VAL A 220 -14.40 8.85 0.69
CA VAL A 220 -13.99 10.27 0.64
C VAL A 220 -15.19 11.19 0.89
N GLU A 221 -16.31 10.95 0.24
CA GLU A 221 -17.56 11.71 0.42
C GLU A 221 -18.10 11.66 1.85
N GLN A 222 -18.07 10.48 2.48
CA GLN A 222 -18.52 10.31 3.86
C GLN A 222 -17.69 11.12 4.84
N VAL A 223 -16.35 11.09 4.74
CA VAL A 223 -15.48 11.90 5.61
C VAL A 223 -15.63 13.40 5.31
N ARG A 224 -15.81 13.78 4.04
CA ARG A 224 -16.11 15.18 3.65
C ARG A 224 -17.39 15.70 4.31
N ALA A 225 -18.43 14.86 4.39
CA ALA A 225 -19.73 15.22 4.98
C ALA A 225 -19.66 15.48 6.49
N LEU A 226 -18.68 14.90 7.20
CA LEU A 226 -18.45 15.18 8.63
C LEU A 226 -17.93 16.60 8.88
N ALA A 227 -17.31 17.21 7.86
CA ALA A 227 -16.61 18.49 7.94
C ALA A 227 -15.65 18.55 9.15
N PRO A 228 -14.65 17.65 9.26
CA PRO A 228 -13.75 17.61 10.41
C PRO A 228 -12.89 18.89 10.52
N GLU A 229 -12.51 19.26 11.74
CA GLU A 229 -11.51 20.29 12.03
C GLU A 229 -10.13 19.70 12.31
N LEU A 230 -10.08 18.42 12.69
CA LEU A 230 -8.88 17.64 12.89
C LEU A 230 -9.05 16.28 12.21
N LEU A 231 -8.14 15.94 11.29
CA LEU A 231 -8.10 14.64 10.63
C LEU A 231 -6.79 13.94 10.98
N ILE A 232 -6.91 12.74 11.56
CA ILE A 232 -5.80 11.92 12.00
C ILE A 232 -5.73 10.68 11.10
N THR A 233 -4.59 10.47 10.44
CA THR A 233 -4.32 9.35 9.52
C THR A 233 -3.63 8.19 10.24
N GLY A 234 -3.35 7.09 9.56
CA GLY A 234 -2.55 5.99 10.10
C GLY A 234 -1.04 6.29 10.12
N HIS A 235 -0.59 7.33 9.40
CA HIS A 235 0.82 7.72 9.29
C HIS A 235 0.95 9.23 9.37
N GLY A 236 2.13 9.71 9.75
CA GLY A 236 2.48 11.13 9.67
C GLY A 236 1.82 11.98 10.73
N GLU A 237 1.77 13.30 10.47
CA GLU A 237 1.18 14.28 11.37
C GLU A 237 -0.32 14.49 11.09
N PRO A 238 -1.13 14.81 12.11
CA PRO A 238 -2.53 15.20 11.91
C PRO A 238 -2.70 16.44 11.02
N ILE A 239 -3.76 16.44 10.21
CA ILE A 239 -4.15 17.56 9.35
C ILE A 239 -5.14 18.42 10.12
N ARG A 240 -4.89 19.74 10.15
CA ARG A 240 -5.66 20.70 10.94
C ARG A 240 -6.36 21.74 10.07
N GLY A 241 -7.55 22.13 10.49
CA GLY A 241 -8.36 23.18 9.89
C GLY A 241 -9.36 22.64 8.86
N ALA A 242 -10.64 22.93 9.09
CA ALA A 242 -11.72 22.41 8.24
C ALA A 242 -11.59 22.81 6.77
N ALA A 243 -11.11 24.03 6.47
CA ALA A 243 -10.90 24.48 5.10
C ALA A 243 -9.80 23.69 4.38
N THR A 244 -8.67 23.45 5.05
CA THR A 244 -7.57 22.63 4.52
C THR A 244 -8.02 21.21 4.26
N ILE A 245 -8.64 20.57 5.27
CA ILE A 245 -9.11 19.18 5.15
C ILE A 245 -10.14 19.06 4.02
N ARG A 246 -11.07 20.01 3.92
CA ARG A 246 -12.06 20.04 2.85
C ARG A 246 -11.40 20.16 1.47
N ALA A 247 -10.48 21.09 1.29
CA ALA A 247 -9.78 21.30 0.01
C ALA A 247 -8.96 20.06 -0.39
N ASP A 248 -8.31 19.42 0.57
CA ASP A 248 -7.52 18.20 0.34
C ASP A 248 -8.40 17.03 -0.10
N LEU A 249 -9.53 16.79 0.60
CA LEU A 249 -10.49 15.75 0.25
C LEU A 249 -11.21 16.03 -1.07
N ASP A 250 -11.50 17.31 -1.37
CA ASP A 250 -12.06 17.73 -2.66
C ASP A 250 -11.09 17.42 -3.80
N THR A 251 -9.79 17.69 -3.59
CA THR A 251 -8.74 17.39 -4.57
C THR A 251 -8.58 15.89 -4.79
N LEU A 252 -8.53 15.09 -3.71
CA LEU A 252 -8.45 13.62 -3.77
C LEU A 252 -9.63 13.03 -4.57
N HIS A 253 -10.85 13.46 -4.24
CA HIS A 253 -12.06 13.01 -4.92
C HIS A 253 -12.05 13.39 -6.41
N ALA A 254 -11.71 14.65 -6.72
CA ALA A 254 -11.67 15.15 -8.08
C ALA A 254 -10.63 14.43 -8.95
N ALA A 255 -9.43 14.18 -8.41
CA ALA A 255 -8.36 13.47 -9.10
C ALA A 255 -8.77 12.04 -9.47
N VAL A 256 -9.24 11.25 -8.49
CA VAL A 256 -9.60 9.85 -8.73
C VAL A 256 -10.86 9.73 -9.59
N SER A 257 -11.85 10.62 -9.40
CA SER A 257 -13.02 10.68 -10.28
C SER A 257 -12.66 11.05 -11.71
N TRP A 258 -11.65 11.91 -11.92
CA TRP A 258 -11.17 12.25 -13.27
C TRP A 258 -10.52 11.03 -13.93
N ILE A 259 -9.65 10.31 -13.23
CA ILE A 259 -9.00 9.09 -13.74
C ILE A 259 -10.04 8.05 -14.12
N GLU A 260 -11.04 7.82 -13.27
CA GLU A 260 -12.13 6.90 -13.56
C GLU A 260 -12.89 7.29 -14.83
N ARG A 261 -13.31 8.55 -14.96
CA ARG A 261 -14.02 9.03 -16.15
C ARG A 261 -13.18 8.87 -17.42
N GLN A 262 -11.90 9.21 -17.37
CA GLN A 262 -11.01 9.07 -18.54
C GLN A 262 -10.77 7.61 -18.91
N THR A 263 -10.63 6.74 -17.90
CA THR A 263 -10.45 5.30 -18.14
C THR A 263 -11.68 4.72 -18.81
N ILE A 264 -12.88 4.98 -18.28
CA ILE A 264 -14.15 4.50 -18.86
C ILE A 264 -14.37 5.08 -20.26
N ALA A 265 -14.12 6.38 -20.47
CA ALA A 265 -14.23 6.99 -21.79
C ALA A 265 -13.27 6.34 -22.81
N GLY A 266 -12.04 6.05 -22.39
CA GLY A 266 -11.05 5.36 -23.18
C GLY A 266 -11.44 3.93 -23.55
N MET A 267 -11.98 3.18 -22.59
CA MET A 267 -12.53 1.84 -22.80
C MET A 267 -13.66 1.85 -23.83
N ASN A 268 -14.62 2.76 -23.68
CA ASN A 268 -15.74 2.92 -24.62
C ASN A 268 -15.28 3.34 -26.01
N ALA A 269 -14.12 4.00 -26.13
CA ALA A 269 -13.48 4.33 -27.39
C ALA A 269 -12.63 3.19 -27.98
N GLY A 270 -12.60 2.01 -27.36
CA GLY A 270 -11.86 0.83 -27.84
C GLY A 270 -10.36 0.88 -27.58
N LYS A 271 -9.87 1.77 -26.69
CA LYS A 271 -8.45 1.83 -26.34
C LYS A 271 -8.08 0.70 -25.38
N ASP A 272 -6.93 0.08 -25.62
CA ASP A 272 -6.37 -0.93 -24.72
C ASP A 272 -5.80 -0.30 -23.43
N VAL A 273 -5.65 -1.13 -22.39
CA VAL A 273 -5.17 -0.70 -21.08
C VAL A 273 -3.81 -0.03 -21.13
N HIS A 274 -2.87 -0.49 -21.97
CA HIS A 274 -1.54 0.09 -22.04
C HIS A 274 -1.55 1.46 -22.70
N THR A 275 -2.41 1.67 -23.71
CA THR A 275 -2.64 2.99 -24.29
C THR A 275 -3.19 3.95 -23.24
N LEU A 276 -4.19 3.55 -22.46
CA LEU A 276 -4.76 4.39 -21.40
C LEU A 276 -3.75 4.70 -20.28
N MET A 277 -2.93 3.74 -19.88
CA MET A 277 -1.85 3.96 -18.91
C MET A 277 -0.83 5.02 -19.38
N ARG A 278 -0.60 5.16 -20.69
CA ARG A 278 0.32 6.16 -21.26
C ARG A 278 -0.31 7.53 -21.44
N GLU A 279 -1.57 7.58 -21.85
CA GLU A 279 -2.24 8.83 -22.24
C GLU A 279 -2.95 9.55 -21.08
N ILE A 280 -3.44 8.81 -20.09
CA ILE A 280 -4.16 9.40 -18.96
C ILE A 280 -3.15 9.97 -17.97
N VAL A 281 -3.06 11.30 -17.95
CA VAL A 281 -2.22 12.07 -17.03
C VAL A 281 -3.08 13.10 -16.32
N LEU A 282 -3.02 13.14 -14.98
CA LEU A 282 -3.78 14.10 -14.20
C LEU A 282 -3.48 15.55 -14.62
N PRO A 283 -4.51 16.39 -14.81
CA PRO A 283 -4.34 17.83 -14.94
C PRO A 283 -3.59 18.42 -13.74
N GLN A 284 -2.82 19.48 -13.97
CA GLN A 284 -1.93 20.06 -12.95
C GLN A 284 -2.68 20.50 -11.69
N GLU A 285 -3.91 21.00 -11.84
CA GLU A 285 -4.82 21.41 -10.77
C GLU A 285 -5.38 20.25 -9.95
N LEU A 286 -5.36 19.02 -10.48
CA LEU A 286 -5.80 17.80 -9.81
C LEU A 286 -4.63 16.95 -9.31
N LYS A 287 -3.39 17.45 -9.43
CA LYS A 287 -2.20 16.68 -9.11
C LYS A 287 -2.16 16.33 -7.62
N ILE A 288 -2.01 15.03 -7.36
CA ILE A 288 -1.78 14.44 -6.04
C ILE A 288 -0.49 13.63 -6.06
N GLY A 289 0.04 13.28 -4.90
CA GLY A 289 1.30 12.54 -4.80
C GLY A 289 1.22 11.11 -5.34
N GLU A 290 2.30 10.60 -5.93
CA GLU A 290 2.40 9.22 -6.42
C GLU A 290 3.45 8.44 -5.63
N PHE A 291 3.33 8.46 -4.31
CA PHE A 291 4.37 7.93 -3.39
C PHE A 291 4.23 6.44 -3.10
N HIS A 292 3.05 5.88 -3.33
CA HIS A 292 2.75 4.47 -3.11
C HIS A 292 1.87 3.92 -4.22
N GLY A 293 0.74 4.58 -4.53
CA GLY A 293 0.02 4.38 -5.78
C GLY A 293 0.57 5.27 -6.90
N LYS A 294 0.13 5.03 -8.13
CA LYS A 294 0.54 5.75 -9.34
C LYS A 294 -0.63 5.85 -10.32
N THR A 295 -0.78 6.96 -11.04
CA THR A 295 -1.88 7.15 -12.02
C THR A 295 -2.04 5.96 -12.98
N PRO A 296 -1.00 5.52 -13.71
CA PRO A 296 -1.11 4.36 -14.61
C PRO A 296 -1.56 3.07 -13.88
N TRP A 297 -1.24 2.89 -12.61
CA TRP A 297 -1.66 1.70 -11.86
C TRP A 297 -3.12 1.78 -11.45
N VAL A 298 -3.61 2.98 -11.10
CA VAL A 298 -5.03 3.22 -10.85
C VAL A 298 -5.85 3.09 -12.13
N VAL A 299 -5.36 3.60 -13.27
CA VAL A 299 -5.97 3.38 -14.59
C VAL A 299 -6.12 1.89 -14.86
N ARG A 300 -5.05 1.11 -14.69
CA ARG A 300 -5.08 -0.34 -14.87
C ARG A 300 -6.05 -1.02 -13.91
N ALA A 301 -6.05 -0.65 -12.64
CA ALA A 301 -6.96 -1.22 -11.65
C ALA A 301 -8.43 -0.96 -12.00
N ILE A 302 -8.78 0.25 -12.44
CA ILE A 302 -10.14 0.60 -12.88
C ILE A 302 -10.51 -0.15 -14.17
N TRP A 303 -9.56 -0.28 -15.10
CA TRP A 303 -9.78 -1.03 -16.32
C TRP A 303 -10.08 -2.51 -16.02
N GLU A 304 -9.25 -3.16 -15.21
CA GLU A 304 -9.41 -4.57 -14.82
C GLU A 304 -10.62 -4.78 -13.87
N GLU A 305 -10.99 -3.79 -13.05
CA GLU A 305 -12.24 -3.79 -12.28
C GLU A 305 -13.46 -3.98 -13.18
N ASN A 306 -13.45 -3.38 -14.38
CA ASN A 306 -14.59 -3.42 -15.31
C ASN A 306 -14.48 -4.53 -16.36
N ALA A 307 -13.26 -4.83 -16.85
CA ALA A 307 -13.04 -5.79 -17.92
C ALA A 307 -12.72 -7.22 -17.42
N GLY A 308 -12.27 -7.35 -16.17
CA GLY A 308 -11.74 -8.60 -15.65
C GLY A 308 -10.38 -8.97 -16.26
N TRP A 309 -10.00 -10.25 -16.12
CA TRP A 309 -8.69 -10.77 -16.51
C TRP A 309 -8.52 -10.99 -18.02
N PHE A 310 -9.61 -11.08 -18.78
CA PHE A 310 -9.57 -11.41 -20.21
C PHE A 310 -9.55 -10.15 -21.06
N HIS A 311 -8.37 -9.82 -21.62
CA HIS A 311 -8.14 -8.52 -22.26
C HIS A 311 -8.55 -8.46 -23.75
N TYR A 312 -9.10 -9.54 -24.32
CA TYR A 312 -9.44 -9.63 -25.75
C TYR A 312 -8.23 -9.42 -26.70
N ASP A 313 -7.01 -9.61 -26.21
CA ASP A 313 -5.76 -9.41 -26.97
C ASP A 313 -5.27 -10.70 -27.66
N SER A 314 -5.62 -11.88 -27.12
CA SER A 314 -5.20 -13.17 -27.64
C SER A 314 -6.15 -14.30 -27.24
N THR A 315 -6.36 -15.26 -28.16
CA THR A 315 -7.02 -16.54 -27.86
C THR A 315 -6.26 -17.34 -26.81
N THR A 316 -4.93 -17.20 -26.74
CA THR A 316 -4.10 -17.94 -25.77
C THR A 316 -4.43 -17.58 -24.32
N SER A 317 -4.99 -16.39 -24.07
CA SER A 317 -5.40 -15.98 -22.73
C SER A 317 -6.48 -16.90 -22.14
N LEU A 318 -7.23 -17.66 -22.96
CA LEU A 318 -8.21 -18.66 -22.51
C LEU A 318 -7.58 -19.96 -21.98
N TYR A 319 -6.30 -20.20 -22.24
CA TYR A 319 -5.66 -21.49 -22.03
C TYR A 319 -4.44 -21.39 -21.11
N GLY A 320 -4.07 -22.50 -20.47
CA GLY A 320 -2.98 -22.55 -19.50
C GLY A 320 -1.56 -22.54 -20.08
N VAL A 321 -1.40 -22.46 -21.41
CA VAL A 321 -0.09 -22.42 -22.06
C VAL A 321 0.41 -20.96 -22.10
N PRO A 322 1.50 -20.63 -21.39
CA PRO A 322 1.97 -19.24 -21.30
C PRO A 322 2.66 -18.80 -22.60
N ARG A 323 2.73 -17.49 -22.83
CA ARG A 323 3.49 -16.91 -23.97
C ARG A 323 4.97 -17.31 -23.94
N SER A 324 5.55 -17.53 -22.76
CA SER A 324 6.94 -17.98 -22.60
C SER A 324 7.21 -19.40 -23.12
N SER A 325 6.18 -20.17 -23.46
CA SER A 325 6.35 -21.52 -24.02
C SER A 325 7.08 -21.55 -25.37
N VAL A 326 7.14 -20.41 -26.07
CA VAL A 326 7.83 -20.27 -27.37
C VAL A 326 9.11 -19.45 -27.28
N ASP A 327 9.61 -19.15 -26.07
CA ASP A 327 10.80 -18.31 -25.90
C ASP A 327 12.03 -18.89 -26.62
N THR A 328 12.21 -20.21 -26.57
CA THR A 328 13.28 -20.92 -27.31
C THR A 328 13.12 -20.77 -28.82
N ASP A 329 11.92 -20.97 -29.36
CA ASP A 329 11.65 -20.81 -30.80
C ASP A 329 11.97 -19.38 -31.27
N LEU A 330 11.55 -18.39 -30.48
CA LEU A 330 11.81 -16.97 -30.76
C LEU A 330 13.32 -16.65 -30.70
N ALA A 331 14.03 -17.21 -29.72
CA ALA A 331 15.48 -17.05 -29.61
C ALA A 331 16.21 -17.67 -30.80
N GLU A 332 15.85 -18.89 -31.20
CA GLU A 332 16.44 -19.57 -32.38
C GLU A 332 16.22 -18.75 -33.66
N MET A 333 14.98 -18.30 -33.91
CA MET A 333 14.65 -17.46 -35.07
C MET A 333 15.39 -16.11 -35.06
N ALA A 334 15.69 -15.55 -33.89
CA ALA A 334 16.43 -14.30 -33.76
C ALA A 334 17.95 -14.45 -34.00
N GLY A 335 18.47 -15.68 -34.18
CA GLY A 335 19.90 -15.94 -34.27
C GLY A 335 20.56 -16.24 -32.91
N GLY A 336 19.78 -16.71 -31.95
CA GLY A 336 20.19 -17.07 -30.60
C GLY A 336 19.96 -15.96 -29.56
N VAL A 337 20.09 -16.33 -28.29
CA VAL A 337 19.89 -15.45 -27.13
C VAL A 337 20.79 -14.21 -27.17
N SER A 338 22.03 -14.34 -27.67
CA SER A 338 22.97 -13.22 -27.80
C SER A 338 22.47 -12.13 -28.76
N ALA A 339 21.73 -12.50 -29.81
CA ALA A 339 21.15 -11.53 -30.75
C ALA A 339 20.01 -10.73 -30.09
N LEU A 340 19.17 -11.39 -29.29
CA LEU A 340 18.15 -10.73 -28.47
C LEU A 340 18.78 -9.78 -27.45
N ALA A 341 19.84 -10.19 -26.76
CA ALA A 341 20.58 -9.36 -25.82
C ALA A 341 21.20 -8.12 -26.49
N ALA A 342 21.82 -8.27 -27.66
CA ALA A 342 22.37 -7.15 -28.42
C ALA A 342 21.28 -6.16 -28.87
N ARG A 343 20.11 -6.67 -29.30
CA ARG A 343 18.96 -5.83 -29.65
C ARG A 343 18.40 -5.11 -28.42
N ALA A 344 18.34 -5.79 -27.28
CA ALA A 344 17.93 -5.19 -26.01
C ALA A 344 18.90 -4.08 -25.59
N ALA A 345 20.22 -4.28 -25.71
CA ALA A 345 21.22 -3.26 -25.42
C ALA A 345 21.01 -2.00 -26.28
N THR A 346 20.69 -2.20 -27.56
CA THR A 346 20.34 -1.08 -28.46
C THR A 346 19.10 -0.33 -27.98
N LYS A 347 18.07 -1.04 -27.47
CA LYS A 347 16.85 -0.41 -26.92
C LYS A 347 17.14 0.35 -25.64
N THR A 348 17.94 -0.21 -24.73
CA THR A 348 18.40 0.46 -23.52
C THR A 348 19.13 1.77 -23.87
N ALA A 349 20.11 1.71 -24.78
CA ALA A 349 20.85 2.90 -25.25
C ALA A 349 19.95 3.96 -25.93
N GLN A 350 18.78 3.58 -26.43
CA GLN A 350 17.77 4.49 -27.00
C GLN A 350 16.79 5.05 -25.95
N GLY A 351 17.00 4.80 -24.66
CA GLY A 351 16.09 5.20 -23.59
C GLY A 351 14.79 4.42 -23.59
N LYS A 352 14.79 3.17 -24.07
CA LYS A 352 13.62 2.29 -24.15
C LYS A 352 13.77 1.02 -23.31
N PRO A 353 14.01 1.14 -21.98
CA PRO A 353 14.34 -0.01 -21.14
C PRO A 353 13.20 -1.03 -21.01
N LEU A 354 11.93 -0.63 -21.09
CA LEU A 354 10.81 -1.59 -21.04
C LEU A 354 10.74 -2.46 -22.31
N GLU A 355 10.98 -1.87 -23.49
CA GLU A 355 11.10 -2.64 -24.73
C GLU A 355 12.33 -3.58 -24.70
N ALA A 356 13.43 -3.13 -24.08
CA ALA A 356 14.60 -3.97 -23.85
C ALA A 356 14.25 -5.17 -22.95
N ILE A 357 13.57 -4.94 -21.82
CA ILE A 357 13.16 -6.00 -20.90
C ILE A 357 12.26 -7.04 -21.59
N HIS A 358 11.35 -6.64 -22.47
CA HIS A 358 10.55 -7.62 -23.23
C HIS A 358 11.41 -8.58 -24.07
N LEU A 359 12.49 -8.09 -24.69
CA LEU A 359 13.43 -8.95 -25.44
C LEU A 359 14.25 -9.82 -24.49
N LEU A 360 14.60 -9.29 -23.32
CA LEU A 360 15.39 -9.98 -22.32
C LEU A 360 14.59 -11.07 -21.60
N ASP A 361 13.28 -10.90 -21.44
CA ASP A 361 12.42 -11.93 -20.87
C ASP A 361 12.36 -13.15 -21.80
N VAL A 362 12.32 -12.95 -23.14
CA VAL A 362 12.44 -14.05 -24.12
C VAL A 362 13.82 -14.70 -24.05
N ALA A 363 14.89 -13.88 -24.06
CA ALA A 363 16.27 -14.34 -23.98
C ALA A 363 16.54 -15.20 -22.72
N LEU A 364 16.12 -14.72 -21.56
CA LEU A 364 16.32 -15.39 -20.27
C LEU A 364 15.30 -16.49 -20.01
N GLY A 365 14.17 -16.50 -20.72
CA GLY A 365 13.25 -17.63 -20.77
C GLY A 365 13.88 -18.84 -21.46
N ALA A 366 14.61 -18.60 -22.56
CA ALA A 366 15.35 -19.64 -23.29
C ALA A 366 16.67 -20.05 -22.57
N GLU A 367 17.47 -19.09 -22.12
CA GLU A 367 18.73 -19.33 -21.40
C GLU A 367 18.82 -18.46 -20.12
N PRO A 368 18.31 -18.95 -18.97
CA PRO A 368 18.26 -18.16 -17.73
C PRO A 368 19.60 -17.64 -17.21
N GLY A 369 20.69 -18.37 -17.51
CA GLY A 369 22.06 -18.03 -17.10
C GLY A 369 22.85 -17.19 -18.13
N ASN A 370 22.21 -16.73 -19.21
CA ASN A 370 22.92 -16.01 -20.26
C ASN A 370 23.44 -14.65 -19.74
N ARG A 371 24.78 -14.54 -19.69
CA ARG A 371 25.47 -13.41 -19.06
C ARG A 371 25.21 -12.08 -19.75
N ASP A 372 25.18 -12.08 -21.08
CA ASP A 372 25.00 -10.87 -21.88
C ASP A 372 23.58 -10.33 -21.68
N ALA A 373 22.58 -11.21 -21.70
CA ALA A 373 21.21 -10.84 -21.41
C ALA A 373 21.03 -10.32 -19.97
N LEU A 374 21.61 -10.99 -18.97
CA LEU A 374 21.56 -10.55 -17.58
C LEU A 374 22.25 -9.18 -17.36
N ALA A 375 23.39 -8.94 -18.03
CA ALA A 375 24.09 -7.66 -17.95
C ALA A 375 23.23 -6.51 -18.50
N VAL A 376 22.63 -6.70 -19.68
CA VAL A 376 21.73 -5.70 -20.28
C VAL A 376 20.46 -5.51 -19.44
N LYS A 377 19.95 -6.58 -18.81
CA LYS A 377 18.78 -6.48 -17.90
C LYS A 377 19.09 -5.60 -16.70
N LYS A 378 20.28 -5.76 -16.12
CA LYS A 378 20.73 -4.89 -15.03
C LYS A 378 20.76 -3.43 -15.47
N ASP A 379 21.36 -3.12 -16.61
CA ASP A 379 21.45 -1.75 -17.12
C ASP A 379 20.04 -1.15 -17.36
N ALA A 380 19.14 -1.90 -18.01
CA ALA A 380 17.77 -1.46 -18.25
C ALA A 380 16.97 -1.21 -16.95
N LEU A 381 17.15 -2.05 -15.93
CA LEU A 381 16.53 -1.84 -14.61
C LEU A 381 17.11 -0.63 -13.87
N GLN A 382 18.41 -0.37 -14.02
CA GLN A 382 19.06 0.82 -13.46
C GLN A 382 18.55 2.11 -14.13
N ASP A 383 18.36 2.11 -15.45
CA ASP A 383 17.74 3.21 -16.18
C ASP A 383 16.32 3.49 -15.68
N LEU A 384 15.51 2.44 -15.48
CA LEU A 384 14.16 2.57 -14.91
C LEU A 384 14.20 3.14 -13.49
N LEU A 385 15.13 2.67 -12.65
CA LEU A 385 15.26 3.16 -11.28
C LEU A 385 15.64 4.64 -11.28
N ALA A 386 16.58 5.06 -12.12
CA ALA A 386 16.94 6.47 -12.27
C ALA A 386 15.76 7.31 -12.77
N ALA A 387 15.04 6.84 -13.80
CA ALA A 387 13.88 7.52 -14.36
C ALA A 387 12.70 7.62 -13.38
N SER A 388 12.55 6.67 -12.44
CA SER A 388 11.52 6.72 -11.40
C SER A 388 11.70 7.88 -10.42
N GLY A 389 12.91 8.45 -10.35
CA GLY A 389 13.26 9.52 -9.40
C GLY A 389 13.26 9.09 -7.93
N GLY A 390 13.04 7.80 -7.62
CA GLY A 390 13.08 7.28 -6.26
C GLY A 390 11.96 7.79 -5.34
N THR A 391 10.86 8.31 -5.88
CA THR A 391 9.79 8.93 -5.07
C THR A 391 8.67 7.96 -4.73
N ASN A 392 8.30 7.08 -5.66
CA ASN A 392 7.34 6.02 -5.42
C ASN A 392 8.03 4.83 -4.75
N LEU A 393 7.63 4.52 -3.52
CA LEU A 393 8.24 3.46 -2.73
C LEU A 393 8.13 2.09 -3.42
N SER A 394 6.94 1.72 -3.90
CA SER A 394 6.69 0.38 -4.43
C SER A 394 7.46 0.13 -5.72
N GLU A 395 7.51 1.13 -6.61
CA GLU A 395 8.32 1.07 -7.84
C GLU A 395 9.82 0.99 -7.51
N THR A 396 10.28 1.86 -6.61
CA THR A 396 11.70 1.92 -6.20
C THR A 396 12.16 0.59 -5.61
N MET A 397 11.37 0.01 -4.71
CA MET A 397 11.72 -1.22 -4.02
C MET A 397 11.66 -2.43 -4.94
N TRP A 398 10.66 -2.49 -5.82
CA TRP A 398 10.60 -3.51 -6.86
C TRP A 398 11.85 -3.48 -7.74
N LEU A 399 12.21 -2.31 -8.29
CA LEU A 399 13.36 -2.17 -9.18
C LEU A 399 14.68 -2.52 -8.48
N LYS A 400 14.88 -2.07 -7.23
CA LYS A 400 16.04 -2.46 -6.43
C LYS A 400 16.11 -3.98 -6.21
N SER A 401 14.99 -4.61 -5.88
CA SER A 401 14.93 -6.06 -5.70
C SER A 401 15.26 -6.82 -6.98
N GLU A 402 14.77 -6.37 -8.14
CA GLU A 402 15.06 -7.01 -9.44
C GLU A 402 16.51 -6.80 -9.86
N ILE A 403 17.11 -5.63 -9.58
CA ILE A 403 18.54 -5.39 -9.80
C ILE A 403 19.37 -6.35 -8.95
N SER A 404 19.09 -6.45 -7.65
CA SER A 404 19.83 -7.36 -6.76
C SER A 404 19.67 -8.83 -7.16
N ALA A 405 18.48 -9.24 -7.61
CA ALA A 405 18.27 -10.60 -8.13
C ALA A 405 19.06 -10.85 -9.42
N THR A 406 19.12 -9.87 -10.32
CA THR A 406 19.90 -9.95 -11.57
C THR A 406 21.40 -10.01 -11.29
N GLU A 407 21.88 -9.25 -10.30
CA GLU A 407 23.29 -9.29 -9.85
C GLU A 407 23.67 -10.65 -9.24
N ALA A 408 22.78 -11.24 -8.43
CA ALA A 408 22.99 -12.58 -7.89
C ALA A 408 23.07 -13.62 -9.01
N ALA A 409 22.17 -13.56 -10.00
CA ALA A 409 22.21 -14.45 -11.16
C ALA A 409 23.49 -14.30 -11.99
N LEU A 410 23.95 -13.06 -12.19
CA LEU A 410 25.23 -12.77 -12.86
C LEU A 410 26.43 -13.40 -12.14
N ALA A 411 26.45 -13.34 -10.81
CA ALA A 411 27.51 -13.91 -9.99
C ALA A 411 27.49 -15.44 -10.03
N SER A 412 26.31 -16.07 -9.95
CA SER A 412 26.18 -17.52 -10.11
C SER A 412 26.68 -17.99 -11.48
N ALA A 413 26.33 -17.29 -12.55
CA ALA A 413 26.81 -17.58 -13.90
C ALA A 413 28.32 -17.31 -14.10
N GLN A 414 29.03 -16.67 -13.15
CA GLN A 414 30.50 -16.59 -13.15
C GLN A 414 31.14 -17.81 -12.51
N ALA A 415 30.51 -18.36 -11.46
CA ALA A 415 31.06 -19.46 -10.67
C ALA A 415 31.00 -20.82 -11.37
N GLU A 416 30.18 -20.96 -12.42
CA GLU A 416 30.03 -22.18 -13.22
C GLU A 416 31.05 -22.31 -14.37
N ARG A 417 31.97 -21.34 -14.51
CA ARG A 417 33.13 -21.39 -15.43
C ARG A 417 34.40 -21.65 -14.67
#